data_AF-A0A4Q3T9G0-F1
#
_entry.id   AF-A0A4Q3T9G0-F1
#
_cell.length_a   1.000
_cell.length_b   1.000
_cell.length_c   1.000
_cell.angle_alpha   90.00
_cell.angle_beta   90.00
_cell.angle_gamma   90.00
#
_symmetry.space_group_name_H-M   'P 1'
#
loop_
_entity.id
_entity.type
_entity.pdbx_description
1 polymer ?
#
loop_
_entity_poly.entity_id
_entity_poly.type
_entity_poly.pdbx_seq_one_letter_code
_entity_poly.pdbx_strand_id
1 'polypeptide(L)'
;RQMRPDYVLLWGWGVMNSTALKEAQATGYPRDKMYGVWWAGAEPDVKDVGEGAKGYNALTLNTSGTQPRVIQEILTRVHGKGQGTGPKDEVGSVLYTRGVIIQMLSIEAVRRAQERYGKGKVMTGEQVRWGLENLALDQKRLDALGFTGIMRPLSTSCSDHMGSTAARVQTWNGSKWEFSSDFIQADEQIIKPMIKAGADKYLADKKMTRRTPADCQS
;
A
#
# COMPACT_ATOMS: atom_id res chain seq x y z
N ARG A 1 33.53 -8.76 -6.43
CA ARG A 1 32.18 -8.64 -7.06
C ARG A 1 32.15 -9.44 -8.37
N GLN A 2 31.46 -10.58 -8.40
CA GLN A 2 31.47 -11.52 -9.56
C GLN A 2 30.49 -11.09 -10.68
N MET A 3 29.22 -10.85 -10.37
CA MET A 3 28.18 -10.55 -11.38
C MET A 3 28.06 -9.07 -11.78
N ARG A 4 28.55 -8.14 -10.94
CA ARG A 4 28.54 -6.68 -11.15
C ARG A 4 27.23 -6.14 -11.77
N PRO A 5 26.05 -6.42 -11.18
CA PRO A 5 24.79 -5.95 -11.75
C PRO A 5 24.73 -4.41 -11.75
N ASP A 6 24.09 -3.84 -12.77
CA ASP A 6 23.79 -2.41 -12.82
C ASP A 6 22.80 -2.01 -11.73
N TYR A 7 21.80 -2.84 -11.47
CA TYR A 7 20.76 -2.62 -10.46
C TYR A 7 20.43 -3.89 -9.70
N VAL A 8 19.96 -3.73 -8.47
CA VAL A 8 19.41 -4.82 -7.64
C VAL A 8 17.97 -4.49 -7.28
N LEU A 9 17.05 -5.38 -7.65
CA LEU A 9 15.68 -5.38 -7.14
C LEU A 9 15.66 -6.16 -5.83
N LEU A 10 15.43 -5.47 -4.71
CA LEU A 10 15.30 -6.08 -3.40
C LEU A 10 13.84 -6.49 -3.15
N TRP A 11 13.53 -7.74 -3.51
CA TRP A 11 12.24 -8.36 -3.23
C TRP A 11 12.25 -9.02 -1.84
N GLY A 12 12.30 -8.19 -0.79
CA GLY A 12 12.41 -8.68 0.58
C GLY A 12 11.29 -8.24 1.52
N TRP A 13 11.31 -8.81 2.73
CA TRP A 13 10.39 -8.52 3.81
C TRP A 13 11.07 -8.67 5.19
N GLY A 14 10.87 -7.69 6.06
CA GLY A 14 11.41 -7.72 7.42
C GLY A 14 12.93 -7.67 7.46
N VAL A 15 13.55 -8.43 8.37
CA VAL A 15 14.99 -8.33 8.69
C VAL A 15 15.89 -8.53 7.46
N MET A 16 15.46 -9.28 6.44
CA MET A 16 16.27 -9.46 5.24
C MET A 16 16.56 -8.15 4.50
N ASN A 17 15.71 -7.14 4.64
CA ASN A 17 15.89 -5.84 3.99
C ASN A 17 17.09 -5.11 4.59
N SER A 18 17.14 -4.99 5.92
CA SER A 18 18.24 -4.32 6.60
C SER A 18 19.55 -5.11 6.48
N THR A 19 19.48 -6.45 6.48
CA THR A 19 20.64 -7.31 6.19
C THR A 19 21.18 -7.07 4.78
N ALA A 20 20.32 -7.05 3.75
CA ALA A 20 20.76 -6.79 2.37
C ALA A 20 21.43 -5.42 2.21
N LEU A 21 20.93 -4.40 2.90
CA LEU A 21 21.53 -3.06 2.90
C LEU A 21 22.87 -3.01 3.64
N LYS A 22 23.01 -3.72 4.77
CA LYS A 22 24.30 -3.86 5.48
C LYS A 22 25.34 -4.57 4.63
N GLU A 23 24.97 -5.64 3.93
CA GLU A 23 25.87 -6.34 2.99
C GLU A 23 26.23 -5.47 1.78
N ALA A 24 25.28 -4.69 1.26
CA ALA A 24 25.56 -3.69 0.24
C ALA A 24 26.57 -2.66 0.73
N GLN A 25 26.47 -2.19 1.98
CA GLN A 25 27.46 -1.30 2.56
C GLN A 25 28.84 -1.97 2.70
N ALA A 26 28.89 -3.18 3.27
CA ALA A 26 30.14 -3.93 3.52
C ALA A 26 30.89 -4.28 2.21
N THR A 27 30.15 -4.55 1.13
CA THR A 27 30.72 -4.93 -0.18
C THR A 27 30.86 -3.77 -1.17
N GLY A 28 30.60 -2.54 -0.71
CA GLY A 28 30.67 -1.33 -1.53
C GLY A 28 29.64 -1.28 -2.67
N TYR A 29 28.46 -1.89 -2.51
CA TYR A 29 27.36 -1.75 -3.47
C TYR A 29 26.71 -0.38 -3.33
N PRO A 30 26.52 0.35 -4.44
CA PRO A 30 25.82 1.62 -4.43
C PRO A 30 24.34 1.42 -4.07
N ARG A 31 23.91 1.95 -2.92
CA ARG A 31 22.52 1.81 -2.45
C ARG A 31 21.52 2.55 -3.35
N ASP A 32 21.97 3.61 -4.02
CA ASP A 32 21.25 4.32 -5.08
C ASP A 32 20.96 3.45 -6.31
N LYS A 33 21.60 2.29 -6.45
CA LYS A 33 21.27 1.27 -7.45
C LYS A 33 20.50 0.07 -6.90
N MET A 34 19.97 0.19 -5.67
CA MET A 34 19.08 -0.80 -5.07
C MET A 34 17.66 -0.24 -5.04
N TYR A 35 16.71 -1.07 -5.48
CA TYR A 35 15.28 -0.74 -5.52
C TYR A 35 14.51 -1.79 -4.75
N GLY A 36 13.92 -1.41 -3.63
CA GLY A 36 13.00 -2.24 -2.86
C GLY A 36 11.61 -2.32 -3.47
N VAL A 37 10.97 -3.47 -3.31
CA VAL A 37 9.50 -3.53 -3.40
C VAL A 37 8.86 -2.73 -2.25
N TRP A 38 7.56 -2.51 -2.29
CA TRP A 38 6.87 -1.71 -1.28
C TRP A 38 6.93 -2.31 0.14
N TRP A 39 7.22 -3.60 0.29
CA TRP A 39 7.49 -4.25 1.58
C TRP A 39 8.94 -4.11 2.08
N ALA A 40 9.80 -3.47 1.30
CA ALA A 40 11.19 -3.16 1.62
C ALA A 40 11.45 -1.65 1.59
N GLY A 41 10.44 -0.86 1.96
CA GLY A 41 10.44 0.60 1.90
C GLY A 41 9.82 1.25 3.13
N ALA A 42 9.82 0.57 4.28
CA ALA A 42 9.38 1.13 5.55
C ALA A 42 10.56 1.56 6.41
N GLU A 43 10.29 2.36 7.44
CA GLU A 43 11.32 2.84 8.38
C GLU A 43 12.11 1.70 9.04
N PRO A 44 11.50 0.58 9.49
CA PRO A 44 12.25 -0.55 10.07
C PRO A 44 13.24 -1.21 9.10
N ASP A 45 13.05 -1.08 7.79
CA ASP A 45 13.92 -1.69 6.79
C ASP A 45 15.28 -0.97 6.68
N VAL A 46 15.32 0.31 7.06
CA VAL A 46 16.46 1.21 6.83
C VAL A 46 17.03 1.84 8.10
N LYS A 47 16.22 2.01 9.15
CA LYS A 47 16.59 2.77 10.35
C LYS A 47 17.83 2.23 11.04
N ASP A 48 17.95 0.90 11.15
CA ASP A 48 19.11 0.24 11.80
C ASP A 48 20.39 0.27 10.95
N VAL A 49 20.28 0.63 9.67
CA VAL A 49 21.41 0.84 8.77
C VAL A 49 21.84 2.31 8.77
N GLY A 50 20.92 3.23 9.12
CA GLY A 50 21.18 4.66 9.28
C GLY A 50 21.71 5.31 8.00
N GLU A 51 22.78 6.10 8.13
CA GLU A 51 23.50 6.71 7.00
C GLU A 51 23.99 5.67 5.97
N GLY A 52 24.21 4.42 6.38
CA GLY A 52 24.59 3.33 5.48
C GLY A 52 23.53 3.05 4.40
N ALA A 53 22.25 3.31 4.68
CA ALA A 53 21.15 3.14 3.73
C ALA A 53 20.85 4.37 2.87
N LYS A 54 21.56 5.49 3.06
CA LYS A 54 21.32 6.71 2.28
C LYS A 54 21.43 6.44 0.77
N GLY A 55 20.45 6.95 0.03
CA GLY A 55 20.31 6.73 -1.42
C GLY A 55 19.49 5.50 -1.79
N TYR A 56 19.17 4.60 -0.86
CA TYR A 56 18.33 3.44 -1.14
C TYR A 56 16.94 3.84 -1.63
N ASN A 57 16.47 3.20 -2.72
CA ASN A 57 15.18 3.45 -3.32
C ASN A 57 14.19 2.35 -2.96
N ALA A 58 12.91 2.69 -2.82
CA ALA A 58 11.85 1.71 -2.69
C ALA A 58 10.57 2.18 -3.39
N LEU A 59 9.79 1.24 -3.91
CA LEU A 59 8.42 1.51 -4.33
C LEU A 59 7.57 1.92 -3.12
N THR A 60 6.69 2.89 -3.32
CA THR A 60 5.72 3.30 -2.32
C THR A 60 4.35 3.57 -2.94
N LEU A 61 3.32 3.19 -2.19
CA LEU A 61 1.91 3.33 -2.56
C LEU A 61 1.25 4.49 -1.83
N ASN A 62 1.90 4.99 -0.77
CA ASN A 62 1.36 5.97 0.15
C ASN A 62 2.41 7.03 0.54
N THR A 63 1.97 8.13 1.12
CA THR A 63 2.90 9.04 1.83
C THR A 63 3.28 8.50 3.21
N SER A 64 4.35 9.04 3.77
CA SER A 64 4.72 8.91 5.19
C SER A 64 4.89 10.30 5.81
N GLY A 65 5.10 10.33 7.13
CA GLY A 65 5.21 11.53 7.93
C GLY A 65 3.88 11.98 8.55
N THR A 66 3.96 13.04 9.35
CA THR A 66 2.85 13.52 10.16
C THR A 66 2.02 14.60 9.48
N GLN A 67 2.40 15.09 8.30
CA GLN A 67 1.71 16.19 7.63
C GLN A 67 0.25 15.92 7.23
N PRO A 68 -0.15 14.71 6.80
CA PRO A 68 -1.54 14.48 6.37
C PRO A 68 -2.56 14.72 7.47
N ARG A 69 -3.73 15.30 7.13
CA ARG A 69 -4.75 15.72 8.10
C ARG A 69 -5.23 14.56 8.97
N VAL A 70 -5.50 13.39 8.38
CA VAL A 70 -5.93 12.22 9.16
C VAL A 70 -4.89 11.79 10.20
N ILE A 71 -3.59 11.92 9.89
CA ILE A 71 -2.51 11.58 10.82
C ILE A 71 -2.43 12.61 11.96
N GLN A 72 -2.59 13.90 11.67
CA GLN A 72 -2.69 14.96 12.68
C GLN A 72 -3.92 14.78 13.60
N GLU A 73 -5.07 14.39 13.04
CA GLU A 73 -6.27 14.10 13.82
C GLU A 73 -6.06 12.89 14.74
N ILE A 74 -5.36 11.85 14.30
CA ILE A 74 -4.99 10.72 15.14
C ILE A 74 -4.06 11.17 16.28
N LEU A 75 -3.01 11.95 15.97
CA LEU A 75 -2.08 12.46 16.97
C LEU A 75 -2.78 13.31 18.05
N THR A 76 -3.74 14.13 17.65
CA THR A 76 -4.42 15.08 18.54
C THR A 76 -5.62 14.45 19.27
N ARG A 77 -6.52 13.79 18.54
CA ARG A 77 -7.78 13.29 19.09
C ARG A 77 -7.63 11.94 19.79
N VAL A 78 -6.64 11.13 19.42
CA VAL A 78 -6.43 9.80 20.00
C VAL A 78 -5.23 9.82 20.95
N HIS A 79 -4.02 10.03 20.43
CA HIS A 79 -2.82 10.03 21.28
C HIS A 79 -2.79 11.23 22.24
N GLY A 80 -3.25 12.42 21.81
CA GLY A 80 -3.34 13.61 22.66
C GLY A 80 -4.30 13.45 23.86
N LYS A 81 -5.22 12.49 23.79
CA LYS A 81 -6.14 12.14 24.89
C LYS A 81 -5.70 10.91 25.69
N GLY A 82 -4.51 10.37 25.42
CA GLY A 82 -4.03 9.13 26.06
C GLY A 82 -4.79 7.87 25.65
N GLN A 83 -5.53 7.91 24.52
CA GLN A 83 -6.33 6.79 24.00
C GLN A 83 -5.63 6.05 22.85
N GLY A 84 -4.39 6.41 22.54
CA GLY A 84 -3.59 5.74 21.53
C GLY A 84 -3.04 4.42 22.04
N THR A 85 -3.04 3.41 21.18
CA THR A 85 -2.31 2.16 21.39
C THR A 85 -0.98 2.22 20.63
N GLY A 86 0.07 1.67 21.23
CA GLY A 86 1.42 1.66 20.65
C GLY A 86 2.18 2.99 20.75
N PRO A 87 3.44 3.02 20.24
CA PRO A 87 4.31 4.20 20.34
C PRO A 87 3.79 5.38 19.51
N LYS A 88 3.71 6.57 20.12
CA LYS A 88 3.21 7.79 19.46
C LYS A 88 4.11 8.25 18.31
N ASP A 89 5.41 7.96 18.40
CA ASP A 89 6.42 8.34 17.41
C ASP A 89 6.35 7.49 16.12
N GLU A 90 5.65 6.36 16.13
CA GLU A 90 5.38 5.57 14.92
C GLU A 90 4.20 6.11 14.10
N VAL A 91 3.40 7.04 14.66
CA VAL A 91 2.23 7.61 13.98
C VAL A 91 2.67 8.41 12.77
N GLY A 92 2.22 7.98 11.59
CA GLY A 92 2.62 8.54 10.30
C GLY A 92 3.79 7.82 9.62
N SER A 93 4.40 6.81 10.25
CA SER A 93 5.32 5.90 9.55
C SER A 93 4.63 5.23 8.36
N VAL A 94 5.41 4.66 7.43
CA VAL A 94 4.90 4.00 6.23
C VAL A 94 3.88 2.92 6.59
N LEU A 95 4.21 2.05 7.56
CA LEU A 95 3.34 0.94 7.96
C LEU A 95 2.11 1.42 8.75
N TYR A 96 2.26 2.42 9.61
CA TYR A 96 1.13 3.03 10.30
C TYR A 96 0.12 3.62 9.30
N THR A 97 0.63 4.38 8.33
CA THR A 97 -0.20 5.01 7.29
C THR A 97 -0.90 3.96 6.42
N ARG A 98 -0.26 2.82 6.13
CA ARG A 98 -0.91 1.68 5.47
C ARG A 98 -2.06 1.10 6.28
N GLY A 99 -1.87 0.93 7.59
CA GLY A 99 -2.94 0.51 8.49
C GLY A 99 -4.14 1.47 8.42
N VAL A 100 -3.88 2.77 8.45
CA VAL A 100 -4.92 3.81 8.32
C VAL A 100 -5.65 3.73 6.98
N ILE A 101 -4.94 3.50 5.86
CA ILE A 101 -5.55 3.30 4.54
C ILE A 101 -6.43 2.04 4.53
N ILE A 102 -5.93 0.91 5.02
CA ILE A 102 -6.69 -0.36 5.04
C ILE A 102 -7.99 -0.20 5.81
N GLN A 103 -7.95 0.50 6.95
CA GLN A 103 -9.14 0.75 7.75
C GLN A 103 -10.12 1.69 7.04
N MET A 104 -9.61 2.74 6.38
CA MET A 104 -10.45 3.62 5.56
C MET A 104 -11.15 2.83 4.44
N LEU A 105 -10.42 2.03 3.67
CA LEU A 105 -11.01 1.22 2.60
C LEU A 105 -12.10 0.27 3.12
N SER A 106 -11.86 -0.38 4.26
CA SER A 106 -12.83 -1.28 4.90
C SER A 106 -14.10 -0.53 5.36
N ILE A 107 -13.94 0.65 5.96
CA ILE A 107 -15.06 1.48 6.42
C ILE A 107 -15.85 2.03 5.22
N GLU A 108 -15.17 2.47 4.16
CA GLU A 108 -15.83 2.92 2.93
C GLU A 108 -16.60 1.78 2.25
N ALA A 109 -16.07 0.55 2.24
CA ALA A 109 -16.79 -0.60 1.72
C ALA A 109 -18.08 -0.89 2.50
N VAL A 110 -18.02 -0.88 3.84
CA VAL A 110 -19.21 -1.04 4.67
C VAL A 110 -20.21 0.09 4.41
N ARG A 111 -19.75 1.33 4.22
CA ARG A 111 -20.63 2.46 3.88
C ARG A 111 -21.33 2.26 2.54
N ARG A 112 -20.60 1.82 1.51
CA ARG A 112 -21.18 1.50 0.18
C ARG A 112 -22.22 0.40 0.31
N ALA A 113 -21.93 -0.64 1.07
CA ALA A 113 -22.89 -1.71 1.36
C ALA A 113 -24.14 -1.16 2.08
N GLN A 114 -23.98 -0.30 3.08
CA GLN A 114 -25.11 0.33 3.79
C GLN A 114 -25.94 1.25 2.90
N GLU A 115 -25.33 1.96 1.95
CA GLU A 115 -26.07 2.77 0.96
C GLU A 115 -27.03 1.91 0.13
N ARG A 116 -26.64 0.66 -0.20
CA ARG A 116 -27.45 -0.28 -0.98
C ARG A 116 -28.44 -1.08 -0.13
N TYR A 117 -27.99 -1.60 1.02
CA TYR A 117 -28.71 -2.62 1.79
C TYR A 117 -29.38 -2.10 3.08
N GLY A 118 -29.16 -0.83 3.41
CA GLY A 118 -29.85 -0.14 4.51
C GLY A 118 -28.89 0.64 5.40
N LYS A 119 -29.04 1.97 5.39
CA LYS A 119 -28.21 2.90 6.16
C LYS A 119 -28.26 2.57 7.66
N GLY A 120 -27.10 2.46 8.29
CA GLY A 120 -26.98 2.17 9.72
C GLY A 120 -27.22 0.72 10.14
N LYS A 121 -27.54 -0.19 9.21
CA LYS A 121 -27.69 -1.62 9.51
C LYS A 121 -26.34 -2.33 9.56
N VAL A 122 -26.28 -3.42 10.33
CA VAL A 122 -25.17 -4.38 10.29
C VAL A 122 -25.18 -5.09 8.93
N MET A 123 -24.02 -5.15 8.28
CA MET A 123 -23.86 -5.76 6.96
C MET A 123 -23.38 -7.21 7.10
N THR A 124 -23.88 -8.09 6.25
CA THR A 124 -23.36 -9.46 6.09
C THR A 124 -22.04 -9.47 5.31
N GLY A 125 -21.32 -10.60 5.32
CA GLY A 125 -20.05 -10.73 4.59
C GLY A 125 -20.22 -10.51 3.09
N GLU A 126 -21.30 -11.02 2.51
CA GLU A 126 -21.66 -10.86 1.09
C GLU A 126 -21.92 -9.38 0.76
N GLN A 127 -22.63 -8.67 1.62
CA GLN A 127 -22.89 -7.23 1.43
C GLN A 127 -21.61 -6.40 1.55
N VAL A 128 -20.71 -6.74 2.48
CA VAL A 128 -19.41 -6.06 2.59
C VAL A 128 -18.51 -6.39 1.40
N ARG A 129 -18.52 -7.62 0.89
CA ARG A 129 -17.87 -7.98 -0.38
C ARG A 129 -18.41 -7.11 -1.50
N TRP A 130 -19.72 -6.96 -1.63
CA TRP A 130 -20.32 -6.06 -2.62
C TRP A 130 -19.79 -4.63 -2.46
N GLY A 131 -19.70 -4.13 -1.23
CA GLY A 131 -19.12 -2.81 -0.93
C GLY A 131 -17.66 -2.69 -1.36
N LEU A 132 -16.83 -3.71 -1.10
CA LEU A 132 -15.42 -3.78 -1.52
C LEU A 132 -15.28 -3.86 -3.04
N GLU A 133 -16.23 -4.48 -3.73
CA GLU A 133 -16.31 -4.55 -5.20
C GLU A 133 -16.92 -3.29 -5.82
N ASN A 134 -17.34 -2.30 -5.03
CA ASN A 134 -17.99 -1.07 -5.52
C ASN A 134 -17.45 0.18 -4.81
N LEU A 135 -16.18 0.16 -4.42
CA LEU A 135 -15.50 1.35 -3.93
C LEU A 135 -15.40 2.38 -5.05
N ALA A 136 -15.69 3.63 -4.71
CA ALA A 136 -15.60 4.77 -5.61
C ALA A 136 -15.06 5.96 -4.81
N LEU A 137 -13.74 6.01 -4.65
CA LEU A 137 -13.03 7.04 -3.90
C LEU A 137 -12.46 8.06 -4.88
N ASP A 138 -13.25 9.10 -5.16
CA ASP A 138 -12.76 10.26 -5.90
C ASP A 138 -11.90 11.18 -5.00
N GLN A 139 -11.27 12.19 -5.60
CA GLN A 139 -10.42 13.11 -4.85
C GLN A 139 -11.21 13.87 -3.77
N LYS A 140 -12.45 14.27 -4.08
CA LYS A 140 -13.33 14.97 -3.14
C LYS A 140 -13.61 14.13 -1.89
N ARG A 141 -13.84 12.83 -2.05
CA ARG A 141 -14.05 11.89 -0.95
C ARG A 141 -12.79 11.73 -0.12
N LEU A 142 -11.63 11.57 -0.76
CA LEU A 142 -10.34 11.48 -0.07
C LEU A 142 -10.03 12.76 0.73
N ASP A 143 -10.30 13.94 0.17
CA ASP A 143 -10.11 15.22 0.85
C ASP A 143 -11.05 15.36 2.04
N ALA A 144 -12.33 14.98 1.89
CA ALA A 144 -13.29 14.97 2.99
C ALA A 144 -12.86 14.05 4.14
N LEU A 145 -12.19 12.94 3.84
CA LEU A 145 -11.66 11.99 4.82
C LEU A 145 -10.29 12.40 5.39
N GLY A 146 -9.62 13.41 4.83
CA GLY A 146 -8.30 13.86 5.26
C GLY A 146 -7.13 13.05 4.69
N PHE A 147 -7.36 12.36 3.57
CA PHE A 147 -6.40 11.51 2.85
C PHE A 147 -5.71 12.22 1.68
N THR A 148 -5.86 13.54 1.57
CA THR A 148 -5.16 14.35 0.56
C THR A 148 -3.66 14.08 0.57
N GLY A 149 -3.09 13.79 -0.61
CA GLY A 149 -1.66 13.49 -0.76
C GLY A 149 -1.19 12.14 -0.22
N ILE A 150 -2.06 11.37 0.45
CA ILE A 150 -1.73 10.03 0.94
C ILE A 150 -1.79 9.01 -0.19
N MET A 151 -2.88 9.00 -0.95
CA MET A 151 -3.15 8.05 -2.01
C MET A 151 -3.87 8.72 -3.18
N ARG A 152 -3.83 8.07 -4.34
CA ARG A 152 -4.61 8.50 -5.51
C ARG A 152 -6.08 8.05 -5.37
N PRO A 153 -7.00 8.69 -6.12
CA PRO A 153 -8.34 8.15 -6.33
C PRO A 153 -8.30 6.67 -6.72
N LEU A 154 -9.27 5.91 -6.21
CA LEU A 154 -9.33 4.47 -6.35
C LEU A 154 -10.78 4.03 -6.58
N SER A 155 -10.98 3.10 -7.50
CA SER A 155 -12.25 2.41 -7.69
C SER A 155 -12.03 0.93 -7.88
N THR A 156 -12.95 0.11 -7.40
CA THR A 156 -12.92 -1.35 -7.59
C THR A 156 -14.19 -1.81 -8.30
N SER A 157 -14.14 -3.04 -8.81
CA SER A 157 -15.27 -3.73 -9.46
C SER A 157 -15.20 -5.22 -9.16
N CYS A 158 -16.28 -5.96 -9.43
CA CYS A 158 -16.25 -7.43 -9.39
C CYS A 158 -15.18 -8.06 -10.31
N SER A 159 -14.79 -7.36 -11.38
CA SER A 159 -13.72 -7.78 -12.30
C SER A 159 -12.33 -7.27 -11.92
N ASP A 160 -12.23 -6.27 -11.03
CA ASP A 160 -10.98 -5.64 -10.61
C ASP A 160 -11.02 -5.34 -9.11
N HIS A 161 -10.41 -6.24 -8.34
CA HIS A 161 -10.32 -6.15 -6.88
C HIS A 161 -9.11 -5.34 -6.39
N MET A 162 -8.29 -4.79 -7.30
CA MET A 162 -7.08 -4.06 -6.97
C MET A 162 -7.28 -2.55 -7.11
N GLY A 163 -7.95 -2.12 -8.20
CA GLY A 163 -8.40 -0.75 -8.45
C GLY A 163 -7.34 0.27 -8.86
N SER A 164 -6.05 0.00 -8.67
CA SER A 164 -4.95 0.82 -9.19
C SER A 164 -3.67 0.00 -9.33
N THR A 165 -2.92 0.24 -10.42
CA THR A 165 -1.55 -0.27 -10.60
C THR A 165 -0.48 0.81 -10.46
N ALA A 166 -0.85 2.01 -10.01
CA ALA A 166 0.08 3.12 -9.89
C ALA A 166 0.91 3.01 -8.60
N ALA A 167 2.23 3.19 -8.73
CA ALA A 167 3.16 3.33 -7.61
C ALA A 167 4.13 4.47 -7.89
N ARG A 168 4.89 4.92 -6.90
CA ARG A 168 6.00 5.88 -7.09
C ARG A 168 7.24 5.39 -6.36
N VAL A 169 8.38 6.01 -6.62
CA VAL A 169 9.64 5.73 -5.94
C VAL A 169 9.86 6.77 -4.85
N GLN A 170 10.34 6.28 -3.70
CA GLN A 170 10.89 7.11 -2.64
C GLN A 170 12.33 6.70 -2.37
N THR A 171 13.13 7.67 -1.96
CA THR A 171 14.55 7.50 -1.62
C THR A 171 14.77 7.83 -0.16
N TRP A 172 15.57 7.01 0.52
CA TRP A 172 15.99 7.28 1.90
C TRP A 172 17.11 8.33 1.91
N ASN A 173 16.87 9.46 2.56
CA ASN A 173 17.85 10.56 2.60
C ASN A 173 18.90 10.41 3.73
N GLY A 174 18.79 9.36 4.55
CA GLY A 174 19.56 9.14 5.78
C GLY A 174 18.69 9.21 7.06
N SER A 175 17.57 9.92 6.99
CA SER A 175 16.69 10.20 8.14
C SER A 175 15.19 9.99 7.87
N LYS A 176 14.74 10.22 6.63
CA LYS A 176 13.34 10.08 6.21
C LYS A 176 13.24 9.68 4.74
N TRP A 177 12.06 9.21 4.36
CA TRP A 177 11.69 8.94 2.98
C TRP A 177 11.28 10.23 2.26
N GLU A 178 11.76 10.40 1.03
CA GLU A 178 11.40 11.51 0.14
C GLU A 178 11.01 10.95 -1.23
N PHE A 179 9.97 11.49 -1.87
CA PHE A 179 9.61 11.04 -3.22
C PHE A 179 10.69 11.45 -4.22
N SER A 180 11.11 10.49 -5.03
CA SER A 180 12.11 10.67 -6.09
C SER A 180 11.55 10.41 -7.49
N SER A 181 10.24 10.12 -7.59
CA SER A 181 9.54 10.05 -8.86
C SER A 181 8.09 10.52 -8.73
N ASP A 182 7.50 10.87 -9.87
CA ASP A 182 6.05 10.88 -10.03
C ASP A 182 5.47 9.46 -9.99
N PHE A 183 4.15 9.35 -10.05
CA PHE A 183 3.49 8.05 -10.19
C PHE A 183 3.81 7.40 -11.53
N ILE A 184 4.21 6.14 -11.46
CA ILE A 184 4.47 5.23 -12.56
C ILE A 184 3.28 4.28 -12.65
N GLN A 185 2.72 4.16 -13.85
CA GLN A 185 1.61 3.25 -14.14
C GLN A 185 2.17 1.93 -14.67
N ALA A 186 1.70 0.79 -14.14
CA ALA A 186 2.09 -0.50 -14.69
C ALA A 186 1.43 -0.75 -16.06
N ASP A 187 2.15 -1.45 -16.95
CA ASP A 187 1.63 -1.86 -18.25
C ASP A 187 0.64 -3.02 -18.10
N GLU A 188 -0.64 -2.69 -18.10
CA GLU A 188 -1.71 -3.67 -17.97
C GLU A 188 -1.85 -4.59 -19.18
N GLN A 189 -1.32 -4.23 -20.36
CA GLN A 189 -1.36 -5.11 -21.54
C GLN A 189 -0.52 -6.36 -21.32
N ILE A 190 0.56 -6.26 -20.54
CA ILE A 190 1.42 -7.37 -20.15
C ILE A 190 0.83 -8.12 -18.94
N ILE A 191 0.34 -7.39 -17.95
CA ILE A 191 -0.04 -7.97 -16.65
C ILE A 191 -1.42 -8.65 -16.69
N LYS A 192 -2.42 -8.09 -17.39
CA LYS A 192 -3.78 -8.65 -17.45
C LYS A 192 -3.83 -10.08 -17.99
N PRO A 193 -3.11 -10.44 -19.07
CA PRO A 193 -3.04 -11.83 -19.53
C PRO A 193 -2.52 -12.79 -18.45
N MET A 194 -1.50 -12.38 -17.68
CA MET A 194 -0.93 -13.19 -16.60
C MET A 194 -1.92 -13.36 -15.44
N ILE A 195 -2.62 -12.30 -15.04
CA ILE A 195 -3.70 -12.35 -14.02
C ILE A 195 -4.79 -13.32 -14.47
N LYS A 196 -5.24 -13.20 -15.72
CA LYS A 196 -6.28 -14.07 -16.28
C LYS A 196 -5.84 -15.53 -16.28
N ALA A 197 -4.63 -15.82 -16.77
CA ALA A 197 -4.09 -17.17 -16.79
C ALA A 197 -3.99 -17.77 -15.38
N GLY A 198 -3.51 -16.98 -14.40
CA GLY A 198 -3.44 -17.41 -13.00
C GLY A 198 -4.81 -17.69 -12.40
N ALA A 199 -5.80 -16.82 -12.65
CA ALA A 199 -7.17 -17.00 -12.18
C ALA A 199 -7.86 -18.20 -12.82
N ASP A 200 -7.72 -18.39 -14.15
CA ASP A 200 -8.26 -19.55 -14.87
C ASP A 200 -7.64 -20.86 -14.35
N LYS A 201 -6.32 -20.88 -14.12
CA LYS A 201 -5.64 -22.03 -13.52
C LYS A 201 -6.16 -22.33 -12.11
N TYR A 202 -6.30 -21.31 -11.26
CA TYR A 202 -6.81 -21.49 -9.91
C TYR A 202 -8.22 -22.09 -9.90
N LEU A 203 -9.12 -21.60 -10.76
CA LEU A 203 -10.48 -22.13 -10.89
C LEU A 203 -10.47 -23.60 -11.33
N ALA A 204 -9.64 -23.96 -12.31
CA ALA A 204 -9.49 -25.34 -12.76
C ALA A 204 -8.96 -26.26 -11.65
N ASP A 205 -7.87 -25.86 -10.97
CA ASP A 205 -7.24 -26.63 -9.90
C ASP A 205 -8.18 -26.84 -8.70
N LYS A 206 -9.01 -25.82 -8.38
CA LYS A 206 -9.99 -25.88 -7.28
C LYS A 206 -11.35 -26.41 -7.69
N LYS A 207 -11.56 -26.74 -8.97
CA LYS A 207 -12.86 -27.16 -9.53
C LYS A 207 -13.97 -26.15 -9.21
N MET A 208 -13.62 -24.86 -9.26
CA MET A 208 -14.53 -23.75 -9.02
C MET A 208 -14.98 -23.14 -10.34
N THR A 209 -16.20 -22.61 -10.37
CA THR A 209 -16.72 -21.86 -11.51
C THR A 209 -16.43 -20.37 -11.33
N ARG A 210 -16.22 -19.67 -12.44
CA ARG A 210 -16.12 -18.20 -12.43
C ARG A 210 -17.47 -17.62 -12.02
N ARG A 211 -17.44 -16.57 -11.19
CA ARG A 211 -18.62 -15.77 -10.85
C ARG A 211 -19.25 -15.19 -12.10
N THR A 212 -20.56 -15.33 -12.20
CA THR A 212 -21.39 -14.72 -13.23
C THR A 212 -21.58 -13.23 -12.93
N PRO A 213 -22.00 -12.42 -13.92
CA PRO A 213 -22.40 -11.03 -13.67
C PRO A 213 -23.52 -10.90 -12.62
N ALA A 214 -24.40 -11.90 -12.49
CA ALA A 214 -25.45 -11.91 -11.47
C ALA A 214 -24.86 -12.05 -10.06
N ASP A 215 -23.82 -12.88 -9.89
CA ASP A 215 -23.12 -13.05 -8.61
C ASP A 215 -22.44 -11.75 -8.15
N CYS A 216 -22.11 -10.85 -9.08
CA CYS A 216 -21.55 -9.51 -8.81
C CYS A 216 -22.60 -8.49 -8.31
N GLN A 217 -23.89 -8.84 -8.30
CA GLN A 217 -24.98 -7.96 -7.85
C GLN A 217 -25.43 -8.24 -6.41
N SER A 218 -24.78 -9.18 -5.72
CA SER A 218 -25.08 -9.57 -4.34
C SER A 218 -24.02 -9.08 -3.38
#